data_AF-A0AA39LIL8-F1
#
_entry.id   AF-A0AA39LIL8-F1
#
_cell.length_a   1.000
_cell.length_b   1.000
_cell.length_c   1.000
_cell.angle_alpha   90.00
_cell.angle_beta   90.00
_cell.angle_gamma   90.00
#
_symmetry.space_group_name_H-M   'P 1'
#
loop_
_entity.id
_entity.type
_entity.pdbx_description
1 polymer ?
#
loop_
_entity_poly.entity_id
_entity_poly.type
_entity_poly.pdbx_seq_one_letter_code
_entity_poly.pdbx_strand_id
1 'polypeptide(L)'
;MSANGGGAYEQHEDLYPVEWKQPDPYEQNYYVGECDYGTCDRDKAANVRERKRMCSINVAFMELRNYIPTFPYEKRLSKIDTLNLAIAYIGMLEEILATDQDPHEFLQNTVDMARQNHPNTSVWSTNLLARLSWIDWVRLGMEPVV
;
A
#
# COMPACT_ATOMS: atom_id res chain seq x y z
N MET A 1 -45.37 -39.12 14.28
CA MET A 1 -44.98 -37.71 14.47
C MET A 1 -43.48 -37.74 14.72
N SER A 2 -42.63 -37.84 13.69
CA SER A 2 -42.10 -36.75 12.82
C SER A 2 -41.46 -35.64 13.67
N ALA A 3 -40.19 -35.23 13.53
CA ALA A 3 -39.25 -35.19 12.40
C ALA A 3 -37.81 -35.46 12.91
N ASN A 4 -36.87 -36.09 12.20
CA ASN A 4 -36.14 -35.71 10.98
C ASN A 4 -35.47 -34.32 11.02
N GLY A 5 -34.15 -34.28 10.76
CA GLY A 5 -33.41 -33.05 10.51
C GLY A 5 -31.89 -33.20 10.67
N GLY A 6 -31.26 -33.99 9.81
CA GLY A 6 -29.80 -33.96 9.63
C GLY A 6 -29.38 -32.92 8.59
N GLY A 7 -28.11 -32.51 8.68
CA GLY A 7 -27.27 -32.15 7.54
C GLY A 7 -27.44 -30.75 6.93
N ALA A 8 -26.30 -30.04 6.89
CA ALA A 8 -25.68 -29.45 5.69
C ALA A 8 -25.21 -28.02 5.96
N TYR A 9 -23.89 -27.88 5.98
CA TYR A 9 -23.19 -26.63 5.72
C TYR A 9 -23.50 -26.26 4.25
N GLU A 10 -24.46 -25.35 4.04
CA GLU A 10 -24.72 -24.85 2.69
C GLU A 10 -23.78 -23.69 2.36
N GLN A 11 -23.08 -23.88 1.25
CA GLN A 11 -22.26 -22.93 0.53
C GLN A 11 -23.14 -21.76 0.08
N HIS A 12 -22.68 -20.53 0.31
CA HIS A 12 -23.16 -19.38 -0.45
C HIS A 12 -21.94 -18.61 -0.97
N GLU A 13 -21.61 -18.88 -2.23
CA GLU A 13 -20.88 -17.95 -3.08
C GLU A 13 -21.81 -16.77 -3.37
N ASP A 14 -21.46 -15.57 -2.90
CA ASP A 14 -22.03 -14.33 -3.42
C ASP A 14 -20.89 -13.34 -3.66
N LEU A 15 -20.41 -13.36 -4.90
CA LEU A 15 -20.36 -12.20 -5.79
C LEU A 15 -20.16 -10.85 -5.08
N TYR A 16 -18.93 -10.37 -5.06
CA TYR A 16 -18.60 -8.97 -4.76
C TYR A 16 -19.31 -8.03 -5.75
N PRO A 17 -20.15 -7.09 -5.30
CA PRO A 17 -20.51 -5.92 -6.07
C PRO A 17 -19.57 -4.76 -5.67
N VAL A 18 -19.01 -4.13 -6.69
CA VAL A 18 -18.19 -2.92 -6.62
C VAL A 18 -19.08 -1.74 -6.22
N GLU A 19 -19.01 -1.31 -4.96
CA GLU A 19 -19.55 0.00 -4.58
C GLU A 19 -18.64 0.64 -3.53
N TRP A 20 -18.12 1.84 -3.84
CA TRP A 20 -17.28 2.64 -2.96
C TRP A 20 -18.05 2.98 -1.68
N LYS A 21 -17.90 2.15 -0.66
CA LYS A 21 -18.48 2.40 0.66
C LYS A 21 -17.88 3.70 1.19
N GLN A 22 -18.77 4.67 1.44
CA GLN A 22 -18.46 5.95 2.08
C GLN A 22 -17.55 5.71 3.31
N PRO A 23 -16.63 6.65 3.62
CA PRO A 23 -15.72 6.51 4.73
C PRO A 23 -16.47 6.15 6.02
N ASP A 24 -15.90 5.23 6.81
CA ASP A 24 -16.47 4.78 8.07
C ASP A 24 -16.83 5.99 8.95
N PRO A 25 -18.06 6.09 9.50
CA PRO A 25 -18.47 7.20 10.36
C PRO A 25 -17.59 7.38 11.62
N TYR A 26 -16.67 6.45 11.89
CA TYR A 26 -15.65 6.60 12.92
C TYR A 26 -14.47 7.52 12.55
N GLU A 27 -14.27 7.88 11.28
CA GLU A 27 -13.17 8.79 10.90
C GLU A 27 -13.43 10.27 11.26
N GLN A 28 -14.69 10.68 11.46
CA GLN A 28 -15.04 12.07 11.77
C GLN A 28 -14.99 12.44 13.26
N ASN A 29 -14.98 11.47 14.18
CA ASN A 29 -15.04 11.73 15.63
C ASN A 29 -13.68 12.02 16.30
N TYR A 30 -12.65 12.33 15.51
CA TYR A 30 -11.31 12.67 16.04
C TYR A 30 -11.15 14.13 16.47
N TYR A 31 -12.19 14.96 16.33
CA TYR A 31 -12.22 16.35 16.76
C TYR A 31 -13.47 16.59 17.61
N VAL A 32 -13.32 17.28 18.74
CA VAL A 32 -14.36 17.70 19.70
C VAL A 32 -14.70 16.68 20.80
N GLY A 33 -13.88 16.70 21.84
CA GLY A 33 -14.24 16.22 23.17
C GLY A 33 -13.61 17.15 24.21
N GLU A 34 -14.35 18.19 24.62
CA GLU A 34 -13.97 19.06 25.73
C GLU A 34 -14.23 18.33 27.06
N CYS A 35 -13.23 18.26 27.93
CA CYS A 35 -13.47 18.04 29.35
C CYS A 35 -12.50 18.90 30.17
N ASP A 36 -13.08 19.63 31.12
CA ASP A 36 -12.48 20.52 32.10
C ASP A 36 -12.36 19.74 33.43
N TYR A 37 -11.13 19.48 33.92
CA TYR A 37 -10.74 19.28 35.33
C TYR A 37 -9.19 19.25 35.51
N GLY A 38 -8.60 20.44 35.74
CA GLY A 38 -7.60 20.78 36.77
C GLY A 38 -6.14 20.32 36.63
N THR A 39 -5.87 19.04 36.40
CA THR A 39 -4.48 18.51 36.27
C THR A 39 -4.39 17.26 35.42
N CYS A 40 -5.49 16.50 35.30
CA CYS A 40 -5.64 15.46 34.26
C CYS A 40 -5.79 16.07 32.86
N ASP A 41 -6.11 17.37 32.76
CA ASP A 41 -6.28 18.10 31.51
C ASP A 41 -4.99 18.30 30.74
N ARG A 42 -3.83 18.42 31.40
CA ARG A 42 -2.57 18.53 30.65
C ARG A 42 -2.20 17.23 29.97
N ASP A 43 -2.36 16.10 30.65
CA ASP A 43 -2.06 14.78 30.09
C ASP A 43 -3.09 14.39 29.04
N LYS A 44 -4.37 14.69 29.27
CA LYS A 44 -5.43 14.55 28.27
C LYS A 44 -5.20 15.46 27.06
N ALA A 45 -4.87 16.74 27.27
CA ALA A 45 -4.55 17.67 26.20
C ALA A 45 -3.27 17.26 25.46
N ALA A 46 -2.26 16.73 26.16
CA ALA A 46 -1.05 16.18 25.54
C ALA A 46 -1.36 14.95 24.68
N ASN A 47 -2.17 14.01 25.19
CA ASN A 47 -2.61 12.84 24.45
C ASN A 47 -3.45 13.22 23.23
N VAL A 48 -4.34 14.21 23.35
CA VAL A 48 -5.12 14.74 22.23
C VAL A 48 -4.21 15.38 21.18
N ARG A 49 -3.22 16.17 21.59
CA ARG A 49 -2.24 16.74 20.66
C ARG A 49 -1.43 15.66 19.93
N GLU A 50 -0.95 14.64 20.65
CA GLU A 50 -0.18 13.56 20.02
C GLU A 50 -1.04 12.74 19.08
N ARG A 51 -2.29 12.46 19.45
CA ARG A 51 -3.26 11.81 18.57
C ARG A 51 -3.49 12.60 17.29
N LYS A 52 -3.64 13.93 17.37
CA LYS A 52 -3.74 14.81 16.19
C LYS A 52 -2.45 14.78 15.35
N ARG A 53 -1.28 14.83 15.98
CA ARG A 53 0.02 14.71 15.30
C ARG A 53 0.11 13.39 14.53
N MET A 54 -0.23 12.28 15.17
CA MET A 54 -0.24 10.95 14.55
C MET A 54 -1.27 10.83 13.42
N CYS A 55 -2.46 11.41 13.58
CA CYS A 55 -3.46 11.48 12.53
C CYS A 55 -2.91 12.21 11.29
N SER A 56 -2.32 13.39 11.47
CA SER A 56 -1.68 14.14 10.38
C SER A 56 -0.59 13.33 9.66
N ILE A 57 0.26 12.61 10.40
CA ILE A 57 1.27 11.72 9.81
C ILE A 57 0.61 10.59 9.00
N ASN A 58 -0.45 9.96 9.53
CA ASN A 58 -1.12 8.86 8.84
C ASN A 58 -1.81 9.33 7.55
N VAL A 59 -2.37 10.55 7.53
CA VAL A 59 -2.93 11.19 6.33
C VAL A 59 -1.84 11.41 5.28
N ALA A 60 -0.69 11.99 5.66
CA ALA A 60 0.44 12.17 4.75
C ALA A 60 0.96 10.83 4.19
N PHE A 61 0.96 9.77 5.01
CA PHE A 61 1.30 8.42 4.57
C PHE A 61 0.28 7.84 3.59
N MET A 62 -1.00 8.19 3.70
CA MET A 62 -2.02 7.78 2.73
C MET A 62 -1.83 8.51 1.40
N GLU A 63 -1.59 9.81 1.46
CA GLU A 63 -1.28 10.63 0.29
C GLU A 63 -0.05 10.11 -0.46
N LEU A 64 1.04 9.81 0.27
CA LEU A 64 2.24 9.23 -0.32
C LEU A 64 1.96 7.92 -1.07
N ARG A 65 1.07 7.05 -0.55
CA ARG A 65 0.73 5.79 -1.22
C ARG A 65 0.04 5.99 -2.56
N ASN A 66 -0.65 7.11 -2.78
CA ASN A 66 -1.29 7.41 -4.06
C ASN A 66 -0.28 7.68 -5.17
N TYR A 67 0.96 8.05 -4.83
CA TYR A 67 2.04 8.29 -5.79
C TYR A 67 2.93 7.08 -6.03
N ILE A 68 2.77 6.02 -5.23
CA ILE A 68 3.56 4.79 -5.40
C ILE A 68 2.87 3.94 -6.45
N PRO A 69 3.59 3.47 -7.49
CA PRO A 69 3.02 2.56 -8.47
C PRO A 69 2.57 1.27 -7.77
N THR A 70 1.27 0.98 -7.83
CA THR A 70 0.63 -0.21 -7.22
C THR A 70 -0.25 -0.91 -8.26
N PHE A 71 -0.43 -2.22 -8.09
CA PHE A 71 -1.28 -3.01 -8.98
C PHE A 71 -2.74 -2.99 -8.50
N PRO A 72 -3.71 -3.16 -9.42
CA PRO A 72 -5.09 -3.45 -9.02
C PRO A 72 -5.11 -4.63 -8.05
N TYR A 73 -5.84 -4.48 -6.93
CA TYR A 73 -5.97 -5.48 -5.86
C TYR A 73 -4.71 -5.76 -5.03
N GLU A 74 -3.66 -4.95 -5.16
CA GLU A 74 -2.51 -5.04 -4.27
C GLU A 74 -2.90 -4.70 -2.82
N LYS A 75 -2.38 -5.46 -1.85
CA LYS A 75 -2.60 -5.17 -0.44
C LYS A 75 -2.05 -3.78 -0.09
N ARG A 76 -2.68 -3.12 0.88
CA ARG A 76 -2.18 -1.84 1.41
C ARG A 76 -0.73 -2.00 1.90
N LEU A 77 0.18 -1.20 1.34
CA LEU A 77 1.60 -1.18 1.70
C LEU A 77 1.82 -0.81 3.17
N SER A 78 2.73 -1.52 3.83
CA SER A 78 3.18 -1.20 5.19
C SER A 78 3.91 0.16 5.20
N LYS A 79 4.13 0.76 6.39
CA LYS A 79 4.84 2.05 6.49
C LYS A 79 6.26 1.96 5.95
N ILE A 80 6.98 0.86 6.23
CA ILE A 80 8.34 0.65 5.75
C ILE A 80 8.36 0.44 4.23
N ASP A 81 7.45 -0.38 3.70
CA ASP A 81 7.38 -0.61 2.26
C ASP A 81 7.03 0.67 1.51
N THR A 82 6.12 1.48 2.05
CA THR A 82 5.78 2.79 1.47
C THR A 82 7.02 3.67 1.35
N LEU A 83 7.87 3.74 2.38
CA LEU A 83 9.08 4.55 2.34
C LEU A 83 10.12 3.99 1.37
N ASN A 84 10.39 2.68 1.44
CA ASN A 84 11.36 2.02 0.55
C ASN A 84 10.97 2.16 -0.92
N LEU A 85 9.69 2.01 -1.23
CA LEU A 85 9.18 2.15 -2.59
C LEU A 85 9.19 3.59 -3.08
N ALA A 86 8.88 4.57 -2.21
CA ALA A 86 9.00 5.97 -2.57
C ALA A 86 10.45 6.33 -2.92
N ILE A 87 11.43 5.89 -2.11
CA ILE A 87 12.86 6.11 -2.38
C ILE A 87 13.27 5.45 -3.69
N ALA A 88 12.89 4.18 -3.88
CA ALA A 88 13.22 3.46 -5.10
C ALA A 88 12.58 4.10 -6.34
N TYR A 89 11.32 4.54 -6.24
CA TYR A 89 10.61 5.16 -7.35
C TYR A 89 11.22 6.52 -7.73
N ILE A 90 11.60 7.34 -6.75
CA ILE A 90 12.32 8.60 -7.02
C ILE A 90 13.65 8.31 -7.72
N GLY A 91 14.47 7.39 -7.20
CA GLY A 91 15.77 7.07 -7.81
C GLY A 91 15.63 6.52 -9.25
N MET A 92 14.59 5.72 -9.51
CA MET A 92 14.27 5.25 -10.85
C MET A 92 13.93 6.40 -11.80
N LEU A 93 13.07 7.33 -11.37
CA LEU A 93 12.68 8.49 -12.18
C LEU A 93 13.87 9.42 -12.43
N GLU A 94 14.75 9.63 -11.45
CA GLU A 94 15.96 10.42 -11.60
C GLU A 94 16.90 9.85 -12.68
N GLU A 95 17.13 8.53 -12.66
CA GLU A 95 17.96 7.87 -13.67
C GLU A 95 17.33 7.89 -15.06
N ILE A 96 16.00 7.69 -15.16
CA ILE A 96 15.26 7.81 -16.43
C ILE A 96 15.40 9.22 -17.01
N LEU A 97 15.31 10.26 -16.18
CA LEU A 97 15.41 11.64 -16.64
C LEU A 97 16.85 12.06 -16.99
N ALA A 98 17.86 11.36 -16.44
CA ALA A 98 19.27 11.63 -16.72
C ALA A 98 19.78 10.94 -18.00
N THR A 99 19.06 9.95 -18.52
CA THR A 99 19.41 9.23 -19.75
C THR A 99 18.64 9.78 -20.97
N ASP A 100 19.25 9.71 -22.15
CA ASP A 100 18.62 10.05 -23.44
C ASP A 100 18.06 8.79 -24.15
N GLN A 101 18.02 7.67 -23.43
CA GLN A 101 17.46 6.40 -23.91
C GLN A 101 15.93 6.40 -23.78
N ASP A 102 15.25 5.58 -24.57
CA ASP A 102 13.83 5.28 -24.33
C ASP A 102 13.66 4.74 -22.90
N PRO A 103 12.77 5.33 -22.06
CA PRO A 103 12.53 4.84 -20.70
C PRO A 103 12.23 3.34 -20.63
N HIS A 104 11.56 2.79 -21.64
CA HIS A 104 11.25 1.36 -21.68
C HIS A 104 12.52 0.51 -21.85
N GLU A 105 13.40 0.89 -22.78
CA GLU A 105 14.68 0.21 -23.02
C GLU A 105 15.61 0.31 -21.81
N PHE A 106 15.69 1.49 -21.19
CA PHE A 106 16.48 1.71 -19.98
C PHE A 106 16.02 0.81 -18.81
N LEU A 107 14.70 0.75 -18.57
CA LEU A 107 14.13 -0.08 -17.51
C LEU A 107 14.36 -1.57 -17.77
N GLN A 108 14.16 -2.03 -19.00
CA GLN A 108 14.40 -3.41 -19.38
C GLN A 108 15.86 -3.82 -19.13
N ASN A 109 16.81 -3.03 -19.64
CA ASN A 109 18.24 -3.27 -19.44
C ASN A 109 18.62 -3.30 -17.96
N THR A 110 18.09 -2.36 -17.17
CA THR A 110 18.37 -2.28 -15.72
C THR A 110 17.83 -3.49 -14.96
N VAL A 111 16.62 -3.92 -15.30
CA VAL A 111 16.01 -5.13 -14.73
C VAL A 111 16.82 -6.38 -15.11
N ASP A 112 17.27 -6.49 -16.35
CA ASP A 112 18.06 -7.63 -16.80
C ASP A 112 19.43 -7.68 -16.13
N MET A 113 20.08 -6.53 -15.96
CA MET A 113 21.32 -6.41 -15.17
C MET A 113 21.12 -6.86 -13.71
N ALA A 114 19.99 -6.48 -13.09
CA ALA A 114 19.66 -6.86 -11.73
C ALA A 114 19.41 -8.38 -11.60
N ARG A 115 18.72 -9.00 -12.57
CA ARG A 115 18.52 -10.46 -12.63
C ARG A 115 19.85 -11.22 -12.74
N GLN A 116 20.82 -10.64 -13.44
CA GLN A 116 22.16 -11.18 -13.61
C GLN A 116 23.10 -10.88 -12.43
N ASN A 117 22.61 -10.23 -11.37
CA ASN A 117 23.41 -9.78 -10.22
C ASN A 117 24.63 -8.95 -10.63
N HIS A 118 24.48 -8.10 -11.65
CA HIS A 118 25.58 -7.29 -12.15
C HIS A 118 26.02 -6.26 -11.08
N PRO A 119 27.33 -6.07 -10.83
CA PRO A 119 27.83 -5.20 -9.76
C PRO A 119 27.48 -3.71 -9.93
N ASN A 120 27.12 -3.29 -11.15
CA ASN A 120 26.69 -1.92 -11.45
C ASN A 120 25.16 -1.78 -11.58
N THR A 121 24.41 -2.71 -10.98
CA THR A 121 22.94 -2.63 -10.93
C THR A 121 22.50 -1.47 -10.05
N SER A 122 21.52 -0.70 -10.51
CA SER A 122 20.97 0.37 -9.69
C SER A 122 20.25 -0.16 -8.45
N VAL A 123 20.46 0.52 -7.32
CA VAL A 123 19.96 0.12 -6.00
C VAL A 123 18.43 0.08 -5.96
N TRP A 124 17.75 0.96 -6.70
CA TRP A 124 16.28 0.98 -6.73
C TRP A 124 15.69 -0.27 -7.38
N SER A 125 16.41 -0.87 -8.35
CA SER A 125 15.90 -2.00 -9.13
C SER A 125 15.69 -3.23 -8.26
N THR A 126 16.56 -3.46 -7.28
CA THR A 126 16.42 -4.58 -6.33
C THR A 126 15.18 -4.48 -5.45
N ASN A 127 14.83 -3.27 -5.00
CA ASN A 127 13.65 -3.03 -4.17
C ASN A 127 12.34 -3.21 -4.95
N LEU A 128 12.30 -2.69 -6.19
CA LEU A 128 11.13 -2.89 -7.06
C LEU A 128 11.02 -4.35 -7.49
N LEU A 129 12.11 -5.01 -7.89
CA LEU A 129 12.08 -6.41 -8.32
C LEU A 129 11.73 -7.39 -7.18
N ALA A 130 12.23 -7.16 -5.96
CA ALA A 130 11.84 -7.94 -4.80
C ALA A 130 10.35 -7.78 -4.45
N ARG A 131 9.78 -6.62 -4.75
CA ARG A 131 8.32 -6.44 -4.66
C ARG A 131 7.59 -7.17 -5.77
N LEU A 132 8.12 -7.22 -6.98
CA LEU A 132 7.48 -7.96 -8.07
C LEU A 132 7.58 -9.49 -7.91
N SER A 133 8.52 -9.99 -7.11
CA SER A 133 8.72 -11.44 -6.95
C SER A 133 7.62 -12.16 -6.18
N TRP A 134 6.81 -11.46 -5.38
CA TRP A 134 5.69 -12.07 -4.65
C TRP A 134 4.35 -12.00 -5.41
N ILE A 135 4.31 -11.25 -6.52
CA ILE A 135 3.10 -11.06 -7.31
C ILE A 135 2.83 -12.32 -8.13
N ASP A 136 1.63 -12.86 -7.98
CA ASP A 136 1.13 -13.97 -8.79
C ASP A 136 0.49 -13.42 -10.07
N TRP A 137 1.32 -13.31 -11.11
CA TRP A 137 0.92 -12.80 -12.43
C TRP A 137 -0.19 -13.63 -13.09
N VAL A 138 -0.18 -14.95 -12.85
CA VAL A 138 -1.19 -15.89 -13.38
C VAL A 138 -2.56 -15.60 -12.78
N ARG A 139 -2.61 -15.32 -11.47
CA ARG A 139 -3.85 -14.92 -10.78
C ARG A 139 -4.39 -13.56 -11.23
N LEU A 140 -3.54 -12.70 -11.79
CA LEU A 140 -3.93 -11.41 -12.36
C LEU A 140 -4.39 -11.51 -13.82
N GLY A 141 -4.38 -12.71 -14.43
CA GLY A 141 -4.76 -12.90 -15.84
C GLY A 141 -3.79 -12.23 -16.81
N MET A 142 -2.59 -11.87 -16.37
CA MET A 142 -1.53 -11.33 -17.19
C MET A 142 -0.54 -12.46 -17.49
N GLU A 143 -0.52 -12.94 -18.73
CA GLU A 143 0.57 -13.82 -19.15
C GLU A 143 1.84 -12.97 -19.28
N PRO A 144 2.96 -13.37 -18.64
CA PRO A 144 4.21 -12.66 -18.81
C PRO A 144 4.62 -12.75 -20.28
N VAL A 145 4.92 -11.60 -20.87
CA VAL A 145 5.51 -11.53 -22.22
C VAL A 145 6.91 -12.13 -22.10
N VAL A 146 7.04 -13.37 -22.57
CA VAL A 146 8.31 -14.10 -22.68
C VAL A 146 9.21 -13.43 -23.71
#